data_AF-A0A225X504-F1
#
_entry.id   AF-A0A225X504-F1
#
_cell.length_a   1.000
_cell.length_b   1.000
_cell.length_c   1.000
_cell.angle_alpha   90.00
_cell.angle_beta   90.00
_cell.angle_gamma   90.00
#
_symmetry.space_group_name_H-M   'P 1'
#
loop_
_entity.id
_entity.type
_entity.pdbx_description
1 polymer ?
#
loop_
_entity_poly.entity_id
_entity_poly.type
_entity_poly.pdbx_seq_one_letter_code
_entity_poly.pdbx_strand_id
1 'polypeptide(L)'
;MHFDCDVELFAKIKGVSSSDLDFVVDEKMKQLNLTVFENKLAGSLSGGNKRKLSVAIAMIGSPTILFLDEPSTGMDPVSRRFL
;
A
#
# COMPACT_ATOMS: atom_id res chain seq x y z
N MET A 1 -15.28 -3.07 -0.11
CA MET A 1 -14.13 -2.74 -0.99
C MET A 1 -13.02 -3.70 -0.64
N HIS A 2 -12.55 -4.44 -1.65
CA HIS A 2 -11.37 -5.29 -1.55
C HIS A 2 -10.10 -4.42 -1.58
N PHE A 3 -8.96 -5.01 -1.21
CA PHE A 3 -7.74 -4.28 -0.89
C PHE A 3 -7.00 -3.74 -2.13
N ASP A 4 -7.04 -4.50 -3.22
CA ASP A 4 -6.64 -4.10 -4.57
C ASP A 4 -7.31 -2.80 -5.02
N CYS A 5 -8.64 -2.72 -4.85
CA CYS A 5 -9.46 -1.60 -5.27
C CYS A 5 -9.09 -0.29 -4.56
N ASP A 6 -8.66 -0.35 -3.30
CA ASP A 6 -8.22 0.84 -2.55
C ASP A 6 -6.91 1.40 -3.15
N VAL A 7 -5.92 0.54 -3.40
CA VAL A 7 -4.62 0.94 -3.98
C VAL A 7 -4.81 1.44 -5.42
N GLU A 8 -5.62 0.77 -6.24
CA GLU A 8 -5.95 1.19 -7.61
C GLU A 8 -6.63 2.57 -7.65
N LEU A 9 -7.57 2.83 -6.74
CA LEU A 9 -8.26 4.12 -6.66
C LEU A 9 -7.26 5.25 -6.40
N PHE A 10 -6.37 5.07 -5.43
CA PHE A 10 -5.35 6.06 -5.13
C PHE A 10 -4.32 6.20 -6.26
N ALA A 11 -3.97 5.12 -6.97
CA ALA A 11 -3.11 5.19 -8.15
C ALA A 11 -3.73 6.05 -9.26
N LYS A 12 -5.01 5.87 -9.55
CA LYS A 12 -5.74 6.72 -10.51
C LYS A 12 -5.78 8.18 -10.06
N ILE A 13 -6.07 8.44 -8.79
CA ILE A 13 -6.07 9.81 -8.22
C ILE A 13 -4.70 10.47 -8.34
N LYS A 14 -3.62 9.70 -8.15
CA LYS A 14 -2.23 10.16 -8.27
C LYS A 14 -1.74 10.30 -9.72
N GLY A 15 -2.58 10.01 -10.71
CA GLY A 15 -2.26 10.18 -12.13
C GLY A 15 -1.42 9.05 -12.72
N VAL A 16 -1.41 7.86 -12.10
CA VAL A 16 -0.79 6.67 -12.70
C VAL A 16 -1.57 6.30 -13.96
N SER A 17 -0.85 6.03 -15.05
CA SER A 17 -1.45 5.65 -16.33
C SER A 17 -2.16 4.30 -16.20
N SER A 18 -3.25 4.09 -16.94
CA SER A 18 -3.97 2.81 -16.91
C SER A 18 -3.10 1.63 -17.35
N SER A 19 -2.08 1.86 -18.18
CA SER A 19 -1.12 0.84 -18.62
C SER A 19 -0.13 0.43 -17.53
N ASP A 20 0.17 1.33 -16.59
CA ASP A 20 1.12 1.08 -15.49
C ASP A 20 0.42 0.69 -14.19
N LEU A 21 -0.90 0.83 -14.12
CA LEU A 21 -1.70 0.67 -12.91
C LEU A 21 -1.46 -0.68 -12.24
N ASP A 22 -1.68 -1.77 -12.99
CA ASP A 22 -1.56 -3.14 -12.47
C ASP A 22 -0.15 -3.39 -11.97
N PHE A 23 0.87 -2.95 -12.72
CA PHE A 23 2.27 -3.10 -12.35
C PHE A 23 2.61 -2.33 -11.06
N VAL A 24 2.19 -1.07 -10.95
CA VAL A 24 2.46 -0.24 -9.77
C VAL A 24 1.75 -0.81 -8.53
N VAL A 25 0.50 -1.23 -8.67
CA VAL A 25 -0.26 -1.87 -7.59
C VAL A 25 0.44 -3.14 -7.14
N ASP A 26 0.75 -4.05 -8.06
CA ASP A 26 1.44 -5.31 -7.77
C ASP A 26 2.80 -5.11 -7.09
N GLU A 27 3.58 -4.14 -7.57
CA GLU A 27 4.88 -3.81 -7.01
C GLU A 27 4.75 -3.36 -5.55
N LYS A 28 3.85 -2.42 -5.25
CA LYS A 28 3.65 -1.92 -3.88
C LYS A 28 3.06 -2.99 -2.95
N MET A 29 2.16 -3.81 -3.48
CA MET A 29 1.59 -4.95 -2.77
C MET A 29 2.66 -5.95 -2.35
N LYS A 30 3.60 -6.26 -3.25
CA LYS A 30 4.73 -7.16 -2.97
C LYS A 30 5.73 -6.54 -1.99
N GLN A 31 6.11 -5.28 -2.19
CA GLN A 31 7.07 -4.57 -1.31
C GLN A 31 6.64 -4.58 0.16
N LEU A 32 5.34 -4.50 0.43
CA LEU A 32 4.80 -4.44 1.79
C LEU A 32 4.22 -5.77 2.29
N ASN A 33 4.42 -6.87 1.56
CA ASN A 33 3.87 -8.20 1.87
C ASN A 33 2.34 -8.18 2.07
N LEU A 34 1.64 -7.46 1.21
CA LEU A 34 0.20 -7.26 1.25
C LEU A 34 -0.58 -8.14 0.26
N THR A 35 0.10 -8.79 -0.69
CA THR A 35 -0.51 -9.66 -1.71
C THR A 35 -1.43 -10.75 -1.13
N VAL A 36 -1.13 -11.26 0.07
CA VAL A 36 -1.96 -12.27 0.76
C VAL A 36 -3.31 -11.70 1.23
N PHE A 37 -3.44 -10.38 1.29
CA PHE A 37 -4.62 -9.66 1.75
C PHE A 37 -5.39 -8.96 0.63
N GLU A 38 -4.96 -9.11 -0.62
CA GLU A 38 -5.54 -8.49 -1.82
C GLU A 38 -7.07 -8.69 -1.91
N ASN A 39 -7.52 -9.92 -1.65
CA ASN A 39 -8.93 -10.30 -1.70
C ASN A 39 -9.67 -10.13 -0.35
N LYS A 40 -9.05 -9.54 0.67
CA LYS A 40 -9.71 -9.28 1.95
C LYS A 40 -10.31 -7.88 1.98
N LEU A 41 -11.44 -7.75 2.66
CA LEU A 41 -12.01 -6.43 2.97
C LEU A 41 -11.04 -5.66 3.88
N ALA A 42 -10.70 -4.42 3.54
CA ALA A 42 -9.81 -3.56 4.32
C ALA A 42 -10.26 -3.42 5.79
N GLY A 43 -11.57 -3.47 6.04
CA GLY A 43 -12.17 -3.45 7.38
C GLY A 43 -11.74 -4.62 8.28
N SER A 44 -11.47 -5.80 7.70
CA SER A 44 -11.13 -7.05 8.39
C SER A 44 -9.64 -7.18 8.76
N LEU A 45 -8.83 -6.16 8.43
CA LEU A 45 -7.39 -6.21 8.64
C LEU A 45 -6.98 -5.85 10.07
N SER A 46 -5.89 -6.46 10.51
CA SER A 46 -5.18 -6.03 11.72
C SER A 46 -4.71 -4.58 11.58
N GLY A 47 -4.54 -3.88 12.71
CA GLY A 47 -4.06 -2.49 12.71
C GLY A 47 -2.74 -2.32 11.95
N GLY A 48 -1.83 -3.31 12.04
CA GLY A 48 -0.56 -3.31 11.31
C GLY A 48 -0.74 -3.35 9.80
N ASN A 49 -1.62 -4.21 9.28
CA ASN A 49 -1.87 -4.31 7.84
C ASN A 49 -2.59 -3.07 7.28
N LYS A 50 -3.47 -2.44 8.06
CA LYS A 50 -4.06 -1.14 7.69
C LYS A 50 -2.99 -0.04 7.57
N ARG A 51 -1.99 -0.07 8.46
CA ARG A 51 -0.86 0.87 8.40
C ARG A 51 0.04 0.61 7.19
N LYS A 52 0.28 -0.66 6.85
CA LYS A 52 0.99 -1.05 5.62
C LYS A 52 0.25 -0.56 4.38
N LEU A 53 -1.07 -0.71 4.32
CA LEU A 53 -1.88 -0.18 3.23
C LEU A 53 -1.71 1.34 3.11
N SER A 54 -1.76 2.06 4.23
CA SER A 54 -1.56 3.52 4.23
C SER A 54 -0.19 3.92 3.68
N VAL A 55 0.86 3.17 4.03
CA VAL A 55 2.21 3.37 3.47
C VAL A 55 2.22 3.06 1.97
N ALA A 56 1.61 1.93 1.55
CA ALA A 56 1.53 1.54 0.15
C ALA A 56 0.93 2.66 -0.70
N ILE A 57 -0.23 3.18 -0.28
CA ILE A 57 -0.94 4.29 -0.91
C ILE A 57 -0.08 5.55 -0.98
N ALA A 58 0.62 5.87 0.12
CA ALA A 58 1.45 7.06 0.18
C ALA A 58 2.70 6.98 -0.71
N MET A 59 3.20 5.77 -0.98
CA MET A 59 4.30 5.50 -1.92
C MET A 59 3.86 5.46 -3.39
N ILE A 60 2.56 5.45 -3.69
CA ILE A 60 2.07 5.47 -5.08
C ILE A 60 2.43 6.80 -5.75
N GLY A 61 2.87 6.71 -7.01
CA GLY A 61 3.31 7.86 -7.79
C GLY A 61 4.74 8.30 -7.47
N SER A 62 5.50 7.46 -6.75
CA SER A 62 6.93 7.64 -6.45
C SER A 62 7.27 9.07 -6.00
N PRO A 63 6.68 9.56 -4.89
CA PRO A 63 6.92 10.92 -4.44
C PRO A 63 8.38 11.12 -4.06
N THR A 64 8.93 12.30 -4.37
CA THR A 64 10.32 12.67 -4.03
C THR A 64 10.54 12.76 -2.51
N ILE A 65 9.51 13.14 -1.76
CA ILE A 65 9.53 13.25 -0.29
C ILE A 65 8.23 12.66 0.24
N LEU A 66 8.34 11.77 1.23
CA LEU A 66 7.22 11.14 1.90
C LEU A 66 7.27 11.44 3.40
N PHE A 67 6.23 12.08 3.93
CA PHE A 67 6.08 12.30 5.36
C PHE A 67 5.19 11.22 5.96
N LEU A 68 5.70 10.54 6.98
CA LEU A 68 5.00 9.47 7.67
C LEU A 68 4.99 9.78 9.16
N ASP A 69 3.80 9.81 9.74
CA ASP A 69 3.64 9.94 11.20
C ASP A 69 3.54 8.54 11.83
N GLU A 70 4.53 8.21 12.65
CA GLU A 70 4.64 6.91 13.33
C GLU A 70 4.44 5.69 12.40
N PRO A 71 5.23 5.52 11.33
CA PRO A 71 5.02 4.45 10.35
C PRO A 71 5.40 3.05 10.87
N SER A 72 6.33 2.97 11.83
CA SER A 72 6.91 1.71 12.30
C SER A 72 6.13 1.08 13.47
N THR A 73 5.25 1.85 14.10
CA THR A 73 4.47 1.45 15.28
C THR A 73 3.34 0.49 14.87
N GLY A 74 3.47 -0.78 15.27
CA GLY A 74 2.52 -1.84 14.93
C GLY A 74 2.76 -2.53 13.58
N MET A 75 3.89 -2.25 12.91
CA MET A 75 4.38 -3.07 11.78
C MET A 75 5.29 -4.20 12.28
N ASP A 76 5.20 -5.35 11.61
CA ASP A 76 6.15 -6.44 11.85
C ASP A 76 7.58 -6.06 11.40
N PRO A 77 8.61 -6.73 11.95
CA PRO A 77 10.01 -6.40 11.68
C PRO A 77 10.40 -6.48 10.18
N VAL A 78 9.74 -7.35 9.41
CA VAL A 78 10.06 -7.55 7.99
C VAL A 78 9.61 -6.32 7.20
N SER A 79 8.38 -5.86 7.40
CA SER A 79 7.86 -4.66 6.72
C SER A 79 8.59 -3.36 7.12
N ARG A 80 9.17 -3.28 8.33
CA ARG A 80 9.97 -2.11 8.74
C ARG A 80 11.26 -1.94 7.93
N ARG A 81 11.85 -3.03 7.42
CA ARG A 81 13.13 -2.99 6.69
C ARG A 81 13.01 -2.43 5.26
N PHE A 82 11.78 -2.38 4.73
CA PHE A 82 11.48 -1.92 3.36
C PHE A 82 10.94 -0.48 3.31
N LEU A 83 10.76 0.14 4.49
CA LEU A 83 10.58 1.58 4.69
C LEU A 83 11.96 2.25 4.78
#